data_AF-A0A849WVS9-F1
#
_entry.id   AF-A0A849WVS9-F1
#
_cell.length_a   1.000
_cell.length_b   1.000
_cell.length_c   1.000
_cell.angle_alpha   90.00
_cell.angle_beta   90.00
_cell.angle_gamma   90.00
#
_symmetry.space_group_name_H-M   'P 1'
#
loop_
_entity.id
_entity.type
_entity.pdbx_description
1 polymer ?
#
loop_
_entity_poly.entity_id
_entity_poly.type
_entity_poly.pdbx_seq_one_letter_code
_entity_poly.pdbx_strand_id
1 'polypeptide(L)'
;MTEVKVIKRYQNRKLYDTHQSCYVTLDEIAQMIKNGDDLRVIDNKTKNDITQATLTQLLYEAERKSISPVPVELLKEIIRKSDGSFSGYIRANMKGDLSRFDGVDA
;
A
#
# COMPACT_ATOMS: atom_id res chain seq x y z
N MET A 1 8.02 20.71 -4.99
CA MET A 1 8.02 19.25 -5.12
C MET A 1 8.32 18.69 -3.75
N THR A 2 7.38 17.97 -3.16
CA THR A 2 7.63 17.23 -1.91
C THR A 2 8.62 16.11 -2.24
N GLU A 3 9.73 16.03 -1.52
CA GLU A 3 10.73 14.99 -1.73
C GLU A 3 10.17 13.63 -1.30
N VAL A 4 10.35 12.60 -2.13
CA VAL A 4 9.85 11.24 -1.82
C VAL A 4 10.65 10.67 -0.64
N LYS A 5 9.96 10.32 0.45
CA LYS A 5 10.57 9.70 1.63
C LYS A 5 10.93 8.26 1.34
N VAL A 6 12.20 7.89 1.53
CA VAL A 6 12.65 6.50 1.35
C VAL A 6 12.64 5.76 2.68
N ILE A 7 11.83 4.72 2.76
CA ILE A 7 11.80 3.79 3.89
C ILE A 7 12.54 2.52 3.50
N LYS A 8 13.55 2.12 4.27
CA LYS A 8 14.25 0.84 4.10
C LYS A 8 13.61 -0.23 4.97
N ARG A 9 13.22 -1.36 4.36
CA ARG A 9 12.74 -2.54 5.08
C ARG A 9 13.87 -3.54 5.29
N TYR A 10 14.09 -3.96 6.54
CA TYR A 10 15.08 -4.94 6.92
C TYR A 10 14.43 -6.32 7.16
N GLN A 11 15.25 -7.37 7.14
CA GLN A 11 14.78 -8.77 7.19
C GLN A 11 13.97 -9.12 8.45
N ASN A 12 14.21 -8.44 9.57
CA ASN A 12 13.43 -8.56 10.81
C ASN A 12 12.17 -7.67 10.81
N ARG A 13 11.66 -7.30 9.63
CA ARG A 13 10.51 -6.41 9.40
C ARG A 13 10.67 -4.99 9.95
N LYS A 14 11.85 -4.60 10.44
CA LYS A 14 12.12 -3.21 10.84
C LYS A 14 12.05 -2.29 9.63
N LEU A 15 11.46 -1.12 9.81
CA LEU A 15 11.32 -0.08 8.82
C LEU A 15 12.17 1.11 9.28
N TYR A 16 13.02 1.63 8.41
CA TYR A 16 13.93 2.73 8.72
C TYR A 16 13.67 3.88 7.78
N ASP A 17 13.31 5.04 8.32
CA ASP A 17 13.17 6.28 7.57
C ASP A 17 14.57 6.87 7.33
N THR A 18 14.99 6.98 6.08
CA THR A 18 16.31 7.54 5.75
C THR A 18 16.38 9.05 5.88
N HIS A 19 15.24 9.75 5.90
CA HIS A 19 15.17 11.20 6.09
C HIS A 19 15.31 11.57 7.55
N GLN A 20 14.54 10.93 8.42
CA GLN A 20 14.61 11.16 9.87
C GLN A 20 15.71 10.35 10.57
N SER A 21 16.37 9.44 9.83
CA SER A 21 17.42 8.57 10.34
C SER A 21 17.00 7.73 11.56
N CYS A 22 15.73 7.29 11.59
CA CYS A 22 15.14 6.57 12.71
C CYS A 22 14.35 5.33 12.26
N TYR A 23 14.07 4.43 13.21
CA TYR A 23 13.13 3.34 12.96
C TYR A 23 11.70 3.82 13.14
N VAL A 24 10.82 3.37 12.26
CA VAL A 24 9.39 3.67 12.26
C VAL A 24 8.56 2.39 12.21
N THR A 25 7.29 2.52 12.56
CA THR A 25 6.27 1.47 12.52
C THR A 25 5.41 1.58 11.27
N LEU A 26 4.64 0.53 10.96
CA LEU A 26 3.64 0.59 9.89
C LEU A 26 2.55 1.63 10.16
N ASP A 27 2.14 1.81 11.41
CA ASP A 27 1.13 2.81 11.78
C ASP A 27 1.64 4.24 11.57
N GLU A 28 2.92 4.52 11.86
CA GLU A 28 3.55 5.82 11.55
C GLU A 28 3.65 6.06 10.05
N ILE A 29 4.03 5.05 9.25
CA ILE A 29 4.01 5.17 7.77
C ILE A 29 2.59 5.46 7.27
N ALA A 30 1.58 4.77 7.79
CA ALA A 30 0.19 5.05 7.43
C ALA A 30 -0.22 6.49 7.76
N GLN A 31 0.28 7.04 8.88
CA GLN A 31 0.02 8.42 9.25
C GLN A 31 0.73 9.42 8.33
N MET A 32 1.98 9.14 7.93
CA MET A 32 2.70 9.95 6.94
C MET A 32 1.92 10.04 5.63
N ILE A 33 1.45 8.91 5.10
CA ILE A 33 0.62 8.87 3.87
C ILE A 33 -0.66 9.71 4.04
N LYS A 34 -1.35 9.57 5.18
CA LYS A 34 -2.57 10.35 5.47
C LYS A 34 -2.30 11.86 5.56
N ASN A 35 -1.10 12.25 5.95
CA ASN A 35 -0.67 13.65 6.00
C ASN A 35 -0.28 14.19 4.61
N GLY A 36 -0.29 13.36 3.57
CA GLY A 36 0.06 13.73 2.21
C GLY A 36 1.55 13.55 1.87
N ASP A 37 2.32 12.86 2.71
CA ASP A 37 3.70 12.51 2.38
C ASP A 37 3.74 11.45 1.28
N ASP A 38 4.63 11.64 0.30
CA ASP A 38 4.96 10.62 -0.70
C ASP A 38 6.11 9.74 -0.18
N LEU A 39 5.97 8.42 -0.35
CA LEU A 39 6.81 7.42 0.28
C LEU A 39 7.15 6.29 -0.69
N ARG A 40 8.42 5.89 -0.68
CA ARG A 40 8.92 4.70 -1.37
C ARG A 40 9.53 3.73 -0.38
N VAL A 41 9.15 2.47 -0.44
CA VAL A 41 9.68 1.42 0.44
C VAL A 41 10.61 0.52 -0.35
N ILE A 42 11.87 0.45 0.09
CA ILE A 42 12.91 -0.36 -0.54
C ILE A 42 13.33 -1.50 0.39
N ASP A 43 13.38 -2.72 -0.12
CA ASP A 43 13.97 -3.83 0.62
C ASP A 43 15.48 -3.60 0.76
N ASN A 44 15.99 -3.58 1.99
CA ASN A 44 17.39 -3.25 2.24
C ASN A 44 18.35 -4.32 1.69
N LYS A 45 17.94 -5.58 1.58
CA LYS A 45 18.79 -6.66 1.10
C LYS A 45 18.79 -6.75 -0.42
N THR A 46 17.62 -6.82 -1.03
CA THR A 46 17.46 -7.02 -2.48
C THR A 46 17.52 -5.72 -3.27
N LYS A 47 17.32 -4.58 -2.61
CA LYS A 47 17.16 -3.24 -3.23
C LYS A 47 15.92 -3.10 -4.10
N ASN A 48 15.02 -4.09 -4.08
CA ASN A 48 13.76 -4.04 -4.81
C ASN A 48 12.83 -2.97 -4.22
N ASP A 49 12.09 -2.31 -5.09
CA ASP A 49 10.92 -1.53 -4.68
C ASP A 49 9.82 -2.47 -4.23
N ILE A 50 9.40 -2.31 -2.98
CA ILE A 50 8.34 -3.09 -2.35
C ILE A 50 7.21 -2.19 -1.87
N THR A 51 7.12 -0.95 -2.38
CA THR A 51 6.11 0.04 -2.00
C THR A 51 4.71 -0.53 -2.13
N GLN A 52 4.38 -1.11 -3.29
CA GLN A 52 3.07 -1.73 -3.52
C GLN A 52 2.73 -2.80 -2.46
N ALA A 53 3.68 -3.69 -2.15
CA ALA A 53 3.47 -4.75 -1.17
C ALA A 53 3.27 -4.20 0.24
N THR A 54 4.04 -3.17 0.62
CA THR A 54 3.89 -2.51 1.91
C THR A 54 2.57 -1.74 2.02
N LEU A 55 2.16 -1.01 0.98
CA LEU A 55 0.88 -0.31 0.97
C LEU A 55 -0.31 -1.28 1.03
N THR A 56 -0.22 -2.40 0.31
CA THR A 56 -1.22 -3.48 0.39
C THR A 56 -1.31 -4.04 1.81
N GLN A 57 -0.17 -4.24 2.47
CA GLN A 57 -0.13 -4.67 3.86
C GLN A 57 -0.79 -3.64 4.80
N LEU A 58 -0.55 -2.34 4.59
CA LEU A 58 -1.17 -1.28 5.39
C LEU A 58 -2.69 -1.29 5.27
N LEU A 59 -3.22 -1.44 4.04
CA LEU A 59 -4.66 -1.54 3.80
C LEU A 59 -5.25 -2.76 4.52
N TYR A 60 -4.57 -3.91 4.45
CA TYR A 60 -5.01 -5.13 5.16
C TYR A 60 -5.02 -4.96 6.68
N GLU A 61 -3.98 -4.35 7.26
CA GLU A 61 -3.92 -4.09 8.71
C GLU A 61 -4.99 -3.08 9.15
N ALA A 62 -5.29 -2.07 8.33
CA ALA A 62 -6.38 -1.13 8.58
C ALA A 62 -7.74 -1.85 8.59
N GLU A 63 -7.98 -2.74 7.63
CA GLU A 63 -9.21 -3.54 7.55
C GLU A 63 -9.37 -4.45 8.78
N ARG A 64 -8.29 -5.11 9.23
CA ARG A 64 -8.30 -5.92 10.45
C ARG A 64 -8.68 -5.15 11.71
N LYS A 65 -8.38 -3.84 11.75
CA LYS A 65 -8.71 -2.93 12.86
C LYS A 65 -10.07 -2.24 12.65
N SER A 66 -10.74 -2.45 11.51
CA SER A 66 -11.99 -1.77 11.17
C SER A 66 -13.15 -2.25 12.04
N ILE A 67 -13.99 -1.30 12.47
CA ILE A 67 -15.25 -1.56 13.19
C ILE A 67 -16.34 -2.01 12.22
N SER A 68 -16.22 -1.64 10.93
CA SER A 68 -17.15 -2.03 9.87
C SER A 68 -16.36 -2.79 8.81
N PRO A 69 -16.24 -4.13 8.96
CA PRO A 69 -15.48 -4.94 8.02
C PRO A 69 -16.23 -5.14 6.70
N VAL A 70 -15.48 -5.41 5.64
CA VAL A 70 -16.00 -5.74 4.32
C VAL A 70 -16.94 -6.96 4.41
N PRO A 71 -18.15 -6.91 3.83
CA PRO A 71 -19.07 -8.04 3.84
C PRO A 71 -18.47 -9.30 3.21
N VAL A 72 -18.66 -10.45 3.87
CA VAL A 72 -18.14 -11.74 3.41
C VAL A 72 -18.63 -12.10 2.00
N GLU A 73 -19.87 -11.77 1.67
CA GLU A 73 -20.41 -12.05 0.33
C GLU A 73 -19.71 -11.26 -0.77
N LEU A 74 -19.28 -10.02 -0.50
CA LEU A 74 -18.47 -9.25 -1.42
C LEU A 74 -17.10 -9.90 -1.61
N LEU A 75 -16.45 -10.37 -0.53
CA LEU A 75 -15.17 -11.09 -0.64
C LEU A 75 -15.30 -12.35 -1.50
N LYS A 76 -16.38 -13.12 -1.33
CA LYS A 76 -16.67 -14.29 -2.17
C LYS A 76 -16.88 -13.89 -3.64
N GLU A 77 -17.53 -12.77 -3.89
CA GLU A 77 -17.71 -12.25 -5.25
C GLU A 77 -16.38 -11.86 -5.90
N ILE A 78 -15.50 -11.16 -5.18
CA ILE A 78 -14.15 -10.80 -5.65
C ILE A 78 -13.36 -12.05 -6.03
N ILE A 79 -13.40 -13.09 -5.19
CA ILE A 79 -12.69 -14.35 -5.45
C ILE A 79 -13.24 -15.07 -6.70
N ARG A 80 -14.55 -14.97 -6.98
CA ARG A 80 -15.21 -15.68 -8.09
C ARG A 80 -15.18 -14.95 -9.43
N LYS A 81 -15.33 -13.62 -9.45
CA LYS A 81 -15.62 -12.84 -10.67
C LYS A 81 -14.42 -12.09 -11.23
N SER A 82 -13.58 -11.54 -10.37
CA SER A 82 -12.28 -11.01 -10.78
C SER A 82 -11.32 -12.18 -11.01
N ASP A 83 -10.15 -11.91 -11.55
CA ASP A 83 -8.96 -12.78 -11.56
C ASP A 83 -8.50 -13.26 -10.14
N GLY A 84 -9.42 -13.36 -9.18
CA GLY A 84 -9.18 -13.64 -7.77
C GLY A 84 -8.61 -12.46 -7.00
N SER A 85 -8.44 -11.28 -7.61
CA SER A 85 -7.73 -10.15 -7.00
C SER A 85 -8.62 -8.94 -6.72
N PHE A 86 -8.30 -8.22 -5.64
CA PHE A 86 -8.88 -6.89 -5.36
C PHE A 86 -8.63 -5.90 -6.50
N SER A 87 -7.45 -5.94 -7.12
CA SER A 87 -7.11 -5.08 -8.27
C SER A 87 -8.02 -5.33 -9.46
N GLY A 88 -8.35 -6.59 -9.76
CA GLY A 88 -9.28 -6.95 -10.81
C GLY A 88 -10.69 -6.45 -10.51
N TYR A 89 -11.15 -6.61 -9.26
CA TYR A 89 -12.45 -6.10 -8.83
C TYR A 89 -12.53 -4.58 -8.95
N ILE A 90 -11.53 -3.85 -8.46
CA ILE A 90 -11.48 -2.39 -8.54
C ILE A 90 -11.46 -1.94 -10.01
N ARG A 91 -10.62 -2.53 -10.86
CA ARG A 91 -10.54 -2.17 -12.29
C ARG A 91 -11.85 -2.43 -13.04
N ALA A 92 -12.54 -3.51 -12.71
CA ALA A 92 -13.83 -3.85 -13.32
C ALA A 92 -14.94 -2.85 -12.93
N ASN A 93 -14.90 -2.32 -11.70
CA ASN A 93 -15.98 -1.49 -11.14
C ASN A 93 -15.69 0.01 -11.11
N MET A 94 -14.43 0.46 -11.25
CA MET A 94 -14.01 1.87 -11.21
C MET A 94 -13.46 2.38 -12.55
N LYS A 95 -14.10 2.02 -13.68
CA LYS A 95 -13.67 2.37 -15.06
C LYS A 95 -13.50 3.87 -15.36
N GLY A 96 -13.93 4.79 -14.48
CA GLY A 96 -13.79 6.25 -14.64
C GLY A 96 -12.69 6.93 -13.80
N ASP A 97 -12.32 6.35 -12.65
CA ASP A 97 -11.37 6.98 -11.71
C ASP A 97 -9.94 6.43 -11.83
N LEU A 98 -9.76 5.20 -12.31
CA LEU A 98 -8.42 4.61 -12.48
C LEU A 98 -7.63 5.19 -13.65
N SER A 99 -8.31 5.75 -14.66
CA SER A 99 -7.64 6.39 -15.80
C SER A 99 -6.77 7.58 -15.40
N ARG A 100 -7.00 8.18 -14.22
CA ARG A 100 -6.14 9.21 -13.62
C ARG A 100 -4.82 8.66 -13.10
N PHE A 101 -4.76 7.37 -12.77
CA PHE A 101 -3.60 6.68 -12.21
C PHE A 101 -2.88 5.80 -13.23
N ASP A 102 -3.55 5.41 -14.33
CA ASP A 102 -2.94 4.67 -15.46
C ASP A 102 -1.91 5.51 -16.26
N GLY A 103 -1.70 6.79 -15.90
CA GLY A 103 -0.78 7.72 -16.55
C GLY A 103 0.64 7.79 -15.96
N VAL A 104 1.00 6.95 -14.99
CA VAL A 104 2.35 6.88 -14.42
C VAL A 104 3.00 5.56 -14.82
N ASP A 105 3.35 5.44 -16.10
CA ASP A 105 4.41 4.59 -16.64
C ASP A 105 4.60 4.94 -18.13
N ALA A 106 5.48 5.91 -18.37
CA ALA A 106 6.26 6.09 -19.59
C ALA A 106 7.68 6.50 -19.20
#